data_AF-A0A830EWZ3-F1
#
_entry.id   AF-A0A830EWZ3-F1
#
_cell.length_a   1.000
_cell.length_b   1.000
_cell.length_c   1.000
_cell.angle_alpha   90.00
_cell.angle_beta   90.00
_cell.angle_gamma   90.00
#
_symmetry.space_group_name_H-M   'P 1'
#
loop_
_entity.id
_entity.type
_entity.pdbx_description
1 polymer ?
#
loop_
_entity_poly.entity_id
_entity_poly.type
_entity_poly.pdbx_seq_one_letter_code
_entity_poly.pdbx_strand_id
1 'polypeptide(L)'
;MDRISALRNIEEALAEFEAGSRSLSDLERDVRGTLRTYATEFEGDLQAYRASGGAAVDGLVVLAPSETAARERVRDLVADAGEFTVTVVE
;
A
#
# COMPACT_ATOMS: atom_id res chain seq x y z
N MET A 1 -7.06 8.86 -6.62
CA MET A 1 -7.47 9.39 -5.30
C MET A 1 -6.29 10.12 -4.68
N ASP A 2 -6.47 11.37 -4.24
CA ASP A 2 -5.38 12.11 -3.60
C ASP A 2 -5.20 11.71 -2.11
N ARG A 3 -4.04 12.11 -1.56
CA ARG A 3 -3.65 11.78 -0.18
C ARG A 3 -4.60 12.35 0.87
N ILE A 4 -5.10 13.57 0.69
CA ILE A 4 -5.99 14.21 1.67
C ILE A 4 -7.32 13.48 1.69
N SER A 5 -7.86 13.13 0.52
CA SER A 5 -9.08 12.34 0.39
C SER A 5 -8.95 10.96 1.05
N ALA A 6 -7.85 10.25 0.81
CA ALA A 6 -7.60 8.95 1.45
C ALA A 6 -7.55 9.04 2.98
N LEU A 7 -6.87 10.06 3.52
CA LEU A 7 -6.77 10.25 4.97
C LEU A 7 -8.12 10.59 5.60
N ARG A 8 -8.93 11.44 4.96
CA ARG A 8 -10.27 11.79 5.45
C ARG A 8 -11.20 10.58 5.50
N ASN A 9 -11.18 9.74 4.46
CA ASN A 9 -11.99 8.51 4.44
C ASN A 9 -11.61 7.56 5.58
N ILE A 10 -10.31 7.44 5.88
CA ILE A 10 -9.84 6.61 7.00
C ILE A 10 -10.25 7.21 8.34
N GLU A 11 -10.09 8.53 8.51
CA GLU A 11 -10.48 9.25 9.72
C GLU A 11 -11.98 9.13 10.01
N GLU A 12 -12.83 9.28 9.00
CA GLU A 12 -14.28 9.11 9.12
C GLU A 12 -14.66 7.68 9.54
N ALA A 13 -14.06 6.67 8.91
CA ALA A 13 -14.30 5.28 9.27
C ALA A 13 -13.88 4.96 10.71
N LEU A 14 -12.76 5.53 11.17
CA LEU A 14 -12.30 5.41 12.56
C LEU A 14 -13.29 6.08 13.53
N ALA A 15 -13.74 7.30 13.23
CA ALA A 15 -14.69 8.03 14.06
C ALA A 15 -16.01 7.25 14.25
N GLU A 16 -16.53 6.61 13.20
CA GLU A 16 -17.72 5.76 13.30
C GLU A 16 -17.49 4.51 14.17
N PHE A 17 -16.30 3.89 14.07
CA PHE A 17 -15.94 2.75 14.91
C PHE A 17 -15.83 3.16 16.39
N GLU A 18 -15.17 4.28 16.68
CA GLU A 18 -15.03 4.85 18.02
C GLU A 18 -16.38 5.26 18.63
N ALA A 19 -17.32 5.71 17.80
CA ALA A 19 -18.70 5.99 18.19
C ALA A 19 -19.55 4.73 18.41
N GLY A 20 -19.04 3.54 18.06
CA GLY A 20 -19.75 2.26 18.18
C GLY A 20 -20.80 2.02 17.08
N SER A 21 -20.83 2.84 16.03
CA SER A 21 -21.77 2.69 14.91
C SER A 21 -21.26 1.79 13.78
N ARG A 22 -20.02 1.30 13.88
CA ARG A 22 -19.37 0.43 12.88
C ARG A 22 -18.65 -0.73 13.55
N SER A 23 -18.63 -1.89 12.89
CA SER A 23 -17.85 -3.05 13.37
C SER A 23 -16.38 -2.94 12.98
N LEU A 24 -15.48 -3.62 13.71
CA LEU A 24 -14.06 -3.67 13.35
C LEU A 24 -13.86 -4.28 11.95
N SER A 25 -14.60 -5.34 11.62
CA SER A 25 -14.51 -6.01 10.33
C SER A 25 -14.89 -5.08 9.16
N ASP A 26 -15.90 -4.22 9.35
CA ASP A 26 -16.29 -3.24 8.34
C ASP A 26 -15.26 -2.12 8.21
N LEU A 27 -14.74 -1.62 9.34
CA LEU A 27 -13.64 -0.65 9.37
C LEU A 27 -12.42 -1.17 8.59
N GLU A 28 -11.98 -2.39 8.90
CA GLU A 28 -10.82 -3.01 8.24
C GLU A 28 -11.04 -3.18 6.73
N ARG A 29 -12.25 -3.56 6.32
CA ARG A 29 -12.62 -3.69 4.91
C ARG A 29 -12.51 -2.35 4.19
N ASP A 30 -13.05 -1.29 4.78
CA ASP A 30 -13.11 0.04 4.16
C ASP A 30 -11.76 0.73 4.12
N VAL A 31 -10.97 0.62 5.20
CA VAL A 31 -9.59 1.13 5.25
C VAL A 31 -8.75 0.42 4.20
N ARG A 32 -8.84 -0.91 4.10
CA ARG A 32 -8.13 -1.68 3.06
C ARG A 32 -8.57 -1.28 1.65
N GLY A 33 -9.86 -1.03 1.44
CA GLY A 33 -10.39 -0.53 0.17
C GLY A 33 -9.78 0.83 -0.19
N THR A 34 -9.84 1.78 0.73
CA THR A 34 -9.27 3.12 0.58
C THR A 34 -7.78 3.09 0.27
N LEU A 35 -7.00 2.28 0.98
CA LEU A 35 -5.56 2.15 0.75
C LEU A 35 -5.25 1.54 -0.63
N ARG A 36 -6.04 0.54 -1.07
CA ARG A 36 -5.89 -0.03 -2.42
C ARG A 36 -6.19 1.01 -3.49
N THR A 37 -7.31 1.73 -3.37
CA THR A 37 -7.67 2.81 -4.29
C THR A 37 -6.61 3.91 -4.32
N TYR A 38 -6.11 4.34 -3.17
CA TYR A 38 -5.03 5.31 -3.10
C TYR A 38 -3.76 4.83 -3.81
N ALA A 39 -3.37 3.56 -3.61
CA ALA A 39 -2.18 3.00 -4.25
C ALA A 39 -2.33 2.80 -5.76
N THR A 40 -3.51 2.40 -6.25
CA THR A 40 -3.77 2.16 -7.69
C THR A 40 -4.02 3.45 -8.45
N GLU A 41 -4.70 4.41 -7.83
CA GLU A 41 -4.96 5.73 -8.41
C GLU A 41 -3.96 6.78 -7.91
N PHE A 42 -2.77 6.34 -7.49
CA PHE A 42 -1.71 7.25 -7.08
C PHE A 42 -1.22 8.00 -8.32
N GLU A 43 -1.49 9.30 -8.37
CA GLU A 43 -1.01 10.19 -9.42
C GLU A 43 0.11 11.06 -8.82
N GLY A 44 1.35 10.77 -9.20
CA GLY A 44 2.54 11.48 -8.76
C GLY A 44 3.78 11.02 -9.51
N ASP A 45 4.97 11.48 -9.12
CA ASP A 45 6.23 11.13 -9.79
C ASP A 45 6.70 9.69 -9.48
N LEU A 46 5.92 8.93 -8.71
CA LEU A 46 6.23 7.56 -8.29
C LEU A 46 5.23 6.58 -8.90
N GLN A 47 5.70 5.37 -9.18
CA GLN A 47 4.91 4.27 -9.68
C GLN A 47 4.91 3.11 -8.67
N ALA A 48 3.82 2.35 -8.64
CA ALA A 48 3.71 1.16 -7.81
C ALA A 48 4.44 -0.03 -8.45
N TYR A 49 5.30 -0.68 -7.66
CA TYR A 49 6.03 -1.89 -8.02
C TYR A 49 5.72 -3.01 -7.03
N ARG A 50 5.39 -4.20 -7.53
CA ARG A 50 5.21 -5.42 -6.76
C ARG A 50 6.46 -6.28 -6.84
N ALA A 51 6.99 -6.69 -5.70
CA ALA A 51 8.07 -7.65 -5.60
C ALA A 51 7.55 -9.10 -5.72
N SER A 52 8.33 -9.94 -6.39
CA SER A 52 8.09 -11.37 -6.55
C SER A 52 9.40 -12.11 -6.28
N GLY A 53 9.38 -13.09 -5.36
CA GLY A 53 10.59 -13.76 -4.91
C GLY A 53 10.34 -14.70 -3.73
N GLY A 54 11.28 -14.76 -2.78
CA GLY A 54 11.09 -15.52 -1.55
C GLY A 54 9.89 -15.04 -0.72
N ALA A 55 9.40 -15.89 0.19
CA ALA A 55 8.21 -15.61 1.00
C ALA A 55 8.27 -14.29 1.80
N ALA A 56 9.47 -13.77 2.10
CA ALA A 56 9.67 -12.52 2.81
C ALA A 56 9.34 -11.27 1.97
N VAL A 57 9.40 -11.36 0.65
CA VAL A 57 9.20 -10.23 -0.28
C VAL A 57 8.02 -10.43 -1.23
N ASP A 58 7.54 -11.65 -1.40
CA ASP A 58 6.49 -11.96 -2.37
C ASP A 58 5.21 -11.17 -2.10
N GLY A 59 4.76 -10.43 -3.11
CA GLY A 59 3.56 -9.60 -3.04
C GLY A 59 3.74 -8.23 -2.37
N LEU A 60 4.92 -7.90 -1.83
CA LEU A 60 5.21 -6.57 -1.27
C LEU A 60 5.11 -5.50 -2.36
N VAL A 61 4.36 -4.42 -2.11
CA VAL A 61 4.21 -3.30 -3.04
C VAL A 61 4.88 -2.06 -2.48
N VAL A 62 5.70 -1.39 -3.29
CA VAL A 62 6.37 -0.12 -2.96
C VAL A 62 6.11 0.92 -4.04
N LEU A 63 6.08 2.19 -3.64
CA LEU A 63 6.10 3.31 -4.59
C LEU A 63 7.55 3.74 -4.85
N ALA A 64 7.95 3.86 -6.11
CA ALA A 64 9.29 4.27 -6.48
C ALA A 64 9.33 5.00 -7.84
N PRO A 65 10.31 5.87 -8.09
CA PRO A 65 10.45 6.56 -9.37
C PRO A 65 11.01 5.68 -10.49
N SER A 66 11.53 4.49 -10.16
CA SER A 66 12.11 3.53 -11.10
C SER A 66 12.17 2.13 -10.51
N GLU A 67 12.36 1.13 -11.36
CA GLU A 67 12.55 -0.27 -10.95
C GLU A 67 13.73 -0.45 -9.99
N THR A 68 14.87 0.20 -10.26
CA THR A 68 16.05 0.16 -9.37
C THR A 68 15.73 0.69 -7.99
N ALA A 69 15.07 1.86 -7.92
CA ALA A 69 14.68 2.46 -6.65
C ALA A 69 13.59 1.65 -5.92
N ALA A 70 12.77 0.88 -6.66
CA ALA A 70 11.83 -0.07 -6.05
C ALA A 70 12.57 -1.23 -5.38
N ARG A 71 13.56 -1.82 -6.08
CA ARG A 71 14.39 -2.89 -5.50
C ARG A 71 15.15 -2.43 -4.26
N GLU A 72 15.68 -1.21 -4.25
CA GLU A 72 16.32 -0.63 -3.06
C GLU A 72 15.34 -0.53 -1.89
N ARG A 73 14.15 0.05 -2.10
CA ARG A 73 13.11 0.13 -1.06
C ARG A 73 12.70 -1.22 -0.49
N VAL A 74 12.57 -2.24 -1.34
CA VAL A 74 12.24 -3.61 -0.87
C VAL A 74 13.33 -4.14 0.05
N ARG A 75 14.61 -3.91 -0.26
CA ARG A 75 15.74 -4.31 0.60
C ARG A 75 15.81 -3.52 1.91
N ASP A 76 15.43 -2.25 1.89
CA ASP A 76 15.37 -1.43 3.11
C ASP A 76 14.25 -1.90 4.06
N LEU A 77 13.16 -2.43 3.51
CA LEU A 77 12.01 -2.92 4.29
C LEU A 77 12.18 -4.36 4.77
N VAL A 78 12.98 -5.17 4.07
CA VAL A 78 13.13 -6.60 4.34
C VAL A 78 14.62 -6.95 4.47
N ALA A 79 15.07 -7.14 5.71
CA ALA A 79 16.49 -7.36 6.04
C ALA A 79 17.12 -8.55 5.27
N ASP A 80 16.36 -9.62 5.06
CA ASP A 80 16.78 -10.81 4.32
C ASP A 80 15.95 -10.99 3.03
N ALA A 81 15.90 -9.93 2.21
CA ALA A 81 15.09 -9.90 0.98
C ALA A 81 15.40 -11.02 -0.04
N GLY A 82 16.60 -11.58 0.01
CA GLY A 82 17.07 -12.60 -0.94
C GLY A 82 17.09 -12.09 -2.39
N GLU A 83 16.95 -13.01 -3.34
CA GLU A 83 16.80 -12.68 -4.76
C GLU A 83 15.31 -12.49 -5.09
N PHE A 84 15.00 -11.41 -5.80
CA PHE A 84 13.65 -11.07 -6.23
C PHE A 84 13.65 -10.15 -7.45
N THR A 85 12.52 -10.09 -8.13
CA THR A 85 12.23 -9.11 -9.18
C THR A 85 11.13 -8.17 -8.73
N VAL A 86 10.96 -7.06 -9.44
CA VAL A 86 9.83 -6.16 -9.24
C VAL A 86 9.16 -5.86 -10.57
N THR A 87 7.84 -5.76 -10.58
CA THR A 87 7.05 -5.41 -11.77
C THR A 87 6.08 -4.29 -11.44
N VAL A 88 5.75 -3.46 -12.42
CA VAL A 88 4.71 -2.43 -12.25
C VAL A 88 3.38 -3.09 -11.87
N VAL A 89 2.64 -2.46 -10.96
CA VAL A 89 1.26 -2.84 -10.65
C VAL A 89 0.35 -2.16 -11.67
N GLU A 90 -0.39 -2.95 -12.46
CA GLU A 90 -1.46 -2.49 -13.34
C GLU A 90 -2.77 -2.24 -12.58
#